data_AF-A0A968P1T0-F1
#
_entry.id   AF-A0A968P1T0-F1
#
_cell.length_a   1.000
_cell.length_b   1.000
_cell.length_c   1.000
_cell.angle_alpha   90.00
_cell.angle_beta   90.00
_cell.angle_gamma   90.00
#
_symmetry.space_group_name_H-M   'P 1'
#
loop_
_entity.id
_entity.type
_entity.pdbx_description
1 polymer ?
#
loop_
_entity_poly.entity_id
_entity_poly.type
_entity_poly.pdbx_seq_one_letter_code
_entity_poly.pdbx_strand_id
1 'polypeptide(L)'
;MLSSPALGITAQVPKLKETLAHVALRFLPTLTMHNEIKYEDLTRDEEMLKSYRTDTLRHDKISPGLFLSMVESFPLAIEQAGEIRGPVLMQISGDDRLVSAQASREFFERLPNKKSQLLVYPESLHEVYNDLDRDHVIADLKKFMNSYLGE
;
A
#
# COMPACT_ATOMS: atom_id res chain seq x y z
N MET A 1 6.24 -2.12 -10.68
CA MET A 1 6.75 -1.47 -9.46
C MET A 1 5.61 -1.44 -8.46
N LEU A 2 5.90 -1.65 -7.18
CA LEU A 2 4.95 -1.60 -6.08
C LEU A 2 5.48 -0.62 -5.03
N SER A 3 4.65 0.27 -4.51
CA SER A 3 5.01 1.20 -3.44
C SER A 3 4.13 0.97 -2.21
N SER A 4 4.75 0.69 -1.06
CA SER A 4 4.06 0.36 0.20
C SER A 4 2.76 -0.44 -0.02
N PRO A 5 2.79 -1.59 -0.71
CA PRO A 5 1.58 -2.28 -1.14
C PRO A 5 0.78 -2.79 0.06
N ALA A 6 -0.54 -2.66 -0.01
CA ALA A 6 -1.45 -3.24 0.97
C ALA A 6 -1.43 -4.78 0.87
N LEU A 7 -0.56 -5.40 1.66
CA LEU A 7 -0.42 -6.86 1.82
C LEU A 7 -0.76 -7.31 3.25
N GLY A 8 -1.26 -6.38 4.06
CA GLY A 8 -1.59 -6.51 5.45
C GLY A 8 -1.82 -5.11 6.03
N ILE A 9 -2.61 -5.00 7.10
CA ILE A 9 -2.90 -3.73 7.76
C ILE A 9 -2.14 -3.68 9.10
N THR A 10 -1.53 -2.56 9.42
CA THR A 10 -0.77 -2.37 10.67
C THR A 10 -1.71 -2.31 11.89
N ALA A 11 -2.85 -1.64 11.75
CA ALA A 11 -3.89 -1.60 12.77
C ALA A 11 -4.69 -2.92 12.82
N GLN A 12 -4.93 -3.45 14.01
CA GLN A 12 -5.85 -4.56 14.20
C GLN A 12 -7.29 -4.09 13.99
N VAL A 13 -7.96 -4.64 12.99
CA VAL A 13 -9.40 -4.42 12.80
C VAL A 13 -10.15 -5.27 13.84
N PRO A 14 -10.99 -4.69 14.69
CA PRO A 14 -11.77 -5.46 15.65
C PRO A 14 -12.66 -6.48 14.95
N LYS A 15 -12.67 -7.74 15.40
CA LYS A 15 -13.49 -8.83 14.83
C LYS A 15 -14.98 -8.50 14.70
N LEU A 16 -15.49 -7.65 15.59
CA LEU A 16 -16.87 -7.15 15.52
C LEU A 16 -17.10 -6.29 14.26
N LYS A 17 -16.16 -5.39 13.92
CA LYS A 17 -16.26 -4.56 12.70
C LYS A 17 -16.24 -5.44 11.44
N GLU A 18 -15.38 -6.45 11.42
CA GLU A 18 -15.32 -7.43 10.32
C GLU A 18 -16.63 -8.21 10.17
N THR A 19 -17.18 -8.73 11.26
CA THR A 19 -18.48 -9.44 11.25
C THR A 19 -19.61 -8.53 10.72
N LEU A 20 -19.64 -7.27 11.19
CA LEU A 20 -20.62 -6.28 10.72
C LEU A 20 -20.42 -5.96 9.23
N ALA A 21 -19.19 -5.95 8.73
CA ALA A 21 -18.91 -5.76 7.31
C ALA A 21 -19.50 -6.89 6.46
N HIS A 22 -19.42 -8.15 6.89
CA HIS A 22 -20.05 -9.27 6.17
C HIS A 22 -21.58 -9.17 6.15
N VAL A 23 -22.19 -8.76 7.27
CA VAL A 23 -23.64 -8.52 7.34
C VAL A 23 -24.03 -7.36 6.41
N ALA A 24 -23.31 -6.25 6.48
CA ALA A 24 -23.54 -5.09 5.63
C ALA A 24 -23.38 -5.42 4.14
N LEU A 25 -22.38 -6.22 3.75
CA LEU A 25 -22.19 -6.66 2.38
C LEU A 25 -23.41 -7.41 1.84
N ARG A 26 -24.05 -8.24 2.66
CA ARG A 26 -25.21 -9.04 2.25
C ARG A 26 -26.49 -8.22 2.06
N PHE A 27 -26.72 -7.24 2.92
CA PHE A 27 -28.00 -6.52 2.97
C PHE A 27 -27.93 -5.08 2.46
N LEU A 28 -26.75 -4.45 2.49
CA LEU A 28 -26.49 -3.05 2.13
C LEU A 28 -25.16 -2.94 1.34
N PRO A 29 -25.00 -3.61 0.20
CA PRO A 29 -23.72 -3.66 -0.53
C PRO A 29 -23.23 -2.29 -1.04
N THR A 30 -24.12 -1.31 -1.16
CA THR A 30 -23.81 0.07 -1.58
C THR A 30 -23.44 0.99 -0.41
N LEU A 31 -23.52 0.50 0.84
CA LEU A 31 -23.12 1.26 2.02
C LEU A 31 -21.62 1.58 1.93
N THR A 32 -21.28 2.81 2.28
CA THR A 32 -19.89 3.24 2.46
C THR A 32 -19.71 3.85 3.85
N MET A 33 -18.52 3.66 4.41
CA MET A 33 -18.13 4.14 5.73
C MET A 33 -16.84 4.95 5.61
N HIS A 34 -16.54 5.74 6.64
CA HIS A 34 -15.24 6.41 6.73
C HIS A 34 -14.12 5.37 6.84
N ASN A 35 -13.03 5.53 6.09
CA ASN A 35 -11.92 4.57 6.02
C ASN A 35 -10.93 4.66 7.19
N GLU A 36 -11.10 5.68 8.06
CA GLU A 36 -10.32 5.93 9.29
C GLU A 36 -8.84 6.26 9.05
N ILE A 37 -8.44 6.53 7.79
CA ILE A 37 -7.08 6.95 7.44
C ILE A 37 -6.89 8.43 7.77
N LYS A 38 -5.82 8.74 8.51
CA LYS A 38 -5.39 10.11 8.78
C LYS A 38 -4.33 10.52 7.75
N TYR A 39 -4.42 11.74 7.23
CA TYR A 39 -3.47 12.21 6.23
C TYR A 39 -2.06 12.34 6.78
N GLU A 40 -1.94 12.62 8.07
CA GLU A 40 -0.69 12.71 8.82
C GLU A 40 0.04 11.37 8.93
N ASP A 41 -0.62 10.25 8.60
CA ASP A 41 -0.01 8.93 8.50
C ASP A 41 0.43 8.59 7.05
N LEU A 42 0.15 9.47 6.08
CA LEU A 42 0.48 9.27 4.66
C LEU A 42 1.81 9.87 4.25
N THR A 43 2.15 11.05 4.75
CA THR A 43 3.32 11.82 4.30
C THR A 43 3.76 12.81 5.37
N ARG A 44 5.07 13.09 5.43
CA ARG A 44 5.66 14.18 6.23
C ARG A 44 5.63 15.53 5.51
N ASP A 45 5.29 15.56 4.21
CA ASP A 45 5.28 16.78 3.40
C ASP A 45 4.01 17.60 3.69
N GLU A 46 4.18 18.74 4.35
CA GLU A 46 3.10 19.68 4.71
C GLU A 46 2.37 20.27 3.48
N GLU A 47 3.05 20.44 2.34
CA GLU A 47 2.40 20.91 1.11
C GLU A 47 1.45 19.83 0.58
N MET A 48 1.87 18.56 0.65
CA MET A 48 1.00 17.44 0.27
C MET A 48 -0.20 17.32 1.21
N LEU A 49 0.00 17.45 2.53
CA LEU A 49 -1.12 17.46 3.50
C LEU A 49 -2.15 18.56 3.21
N LYS A 50 -1.71 19.76 2.83
CA LYS A 50 -2.63 20.83 2.41
C LYS A 50 -3.40 20.42 1.15
N SER A 51 -2.70 19.88 0.15
CA SER A 51 -3.31 19.45 -1.11
C SER A 51 -4.44 18.44 -0.88
N TYR A 52 -4.24 17.46 0.01
CA TYR A 52 -5.22 16.41 0.28
C TYR A 52 -6.52 16.95 0.88
N ARG A 53 -6.43 18.00 1.70
CA ARG A 53 -7.61 18.64 2.31
C ARG A 53 -8.41 19.49 1.32
N THR A 54 -7.75 19.96 0.25
CA THR A 54 -8.37 20.84 -0.75
C THR A 54 -8.77 20.12 -2.04
N ASP A 55 -8.30 18.88 -2.24
CA ASP A 55 -8.61 18.08 -3.42
C ASP A 55 -10.05 17.57 -3.39
N THR A 56 -10.90 18.15 -4.24
CA THR A 56 -12.33 17.80 -4.35
C THR A 56 -12.58 16.41 -4.93
N LEU A 57 -11.57 15.75 -5.50
CA LEU A 57 -11.68 14.39 -6.03
C LEU A 57 -11.26 13.34 -5.00
N ARG A 58 -10.63 13.72 -3.90
CA ARG A 58 -10.26 12.81 -2.82
C ARG A 58 -11.45 12.60 -1.87
N HIS A 59 -11.65 11.37 -1.41
CA HIS A 59 -12.67 11.03 -0.42
C HIS A 59 -12.14 10.02 0.60
N ASP A 60 -12.82 9.94 1.74
CA ASP A 60 -12.47 9.13 2.90
C ASP A 60 -13.37 7.89 3.04
N LYS A 61 -13.93 7.40 1.93
CA LYS A 61 -15.01 6.38 1.92
C LYS A 61 -14.50 5.01 1.48
N ILE A 62 -14.96 3.96 2.16
CA ILE A 62 -14.73 2.56 1.80
C ILE A 62 -16.03 1.75 1.95
N SER A 63 -16.29 0.83 1.02
CA SER A 63 -17.43 -0.09 1.11
C SER A 63 -17.03 -1.39 1.82
N PRO A 64 -17.97 -2.11 2.46
CA PRO A 64 -17.69 -3.44 3.03
C PRO A 64 -17.12 -4.42 1.99
N GLY A 65 -17.63 -4.38 0.75
CA GLY A 65 -17.15 -5.25 -0.32
C GLY A 65 -15.68 -5.00 -0.67
N LEU A 66 -15.28 -3.74 -0.83
CA LEU A 66 -13.89 -3.39 -1.09
C LEU A 66 -13.00 -3.80 0.09
N PHE A 67 -13.38 -3.45 1.31
CA PHE A 67 -12.61 -3.80 2.52
C PHE A 67 -12.40 -5.30 2.66
N LEU A 68 -13.48 -6.09 2.58
CA LEU A 68 -13.40 -7.55 2.74
C LEU A 68 -12.60 -8.19 1.62
N SER A 69 -12.84 -7.81 0.36
CA SER A 69 -12.07 -8.34 -0.78
C SER A 69 -10.57 -8.07 -0.63
N MET A 70 -10.20 -6.90 -0.10
CA MET A 70 -8.82 -6.51 0.11
C MET A 70 -8.17 -7.37 1.21
N VAL A 71 -8.81 -7.49 2.38
CA VAL A 71 -8.31 -8.28 3.51
C VAL A 71 -8.21 -9.77 3.17
N GLU A 72 -9.23 -10.33 2.51
CA GLU A 72 -9.23 -11.72 2.06
C GLU A 72 -8.15 -12.00 1.00
N SER A 73 -7.79 -11.00 0.18
CA SER A 73 -6.78 -11.13 -0.86
C SER A 73 -5.33 -11.03 -0.36
N PHE A 74 -5.08 -10.44 0.81
CA PHE A 74 -3.72 -10.28 1.34
C PHE A 74 -2.94 -11.60 1.45
N PRO A 75 -3.42 -12.66 2.13
CA PRO A 75 -2.69 -13.92 2.23
C PRO A 75 -2.53 -14.58 0.86
N LEU A 76 -3.55 -14.48 -0.02
CA LEU A 76 -3.49 -15.03 -1.38
C LEU A 76 -2.40 -14.37 -2.21
N ALA A 77 -2.27 -13.04 -2.16
CA ALA A 77 -1.23 -12.31 -2.87
C ALA A 77 0.18 -12.73 -2.42
N ILE A 78 0.38 -12.95 -1.12
CA ILE A 78 1.66 -13.44 -0.56
C ILE A 78 1.91 -14.90 -0.96
N GLU A 79 0.88 -15.75 -0.91
CA GLU A 79 0.96 -17.15 -1.35
C GLU A 79 1.37 -17.28 -2.82
N GLN A 80 0.76 -16.47 -3.67
CA GLN A 80 0.92 -16.53 -5.13
C GLN A 80 2.06 -15.65 -5.66
N ALA A 81 2.83 -14.98 -4.80
CA ALA A 81 3.97 -14.14 -5.23
C ALA A 81 4.97 -14.89 -6.14
N GLY A 82 5.10 -16.21 -5.94
CA GLY A 82 5.93 -17.11 -6.77
C GLY A 82 5.50 -17.21 -8.24
N GLU A 83 4.29 -16.80 -8.58
CA GLU A 83 3.76 -16.80 -9.95
C GLU A 83 4.31 -15.64 -10.80
N ILE A 84 4.82 -14.58 -10.16
CA ILE A 84 5.33 -13.39 -10.83
C ILE A 84 6.69 -13.68 -11.47
N ARG A 85 6.76 -13.67 -12.80
CA ARG A 85 7.98 -13.98 -13.55
C ARG A 85 8.86 -12.77 -13.87
N GLY A 86 8.26 -11.59 -13.98
CA GLY A 86 8.97 -10.35 -14.28
C GLY A 86 9.82 -9.84 -13.12
N PRO A 87 10.82 -8.97 -13.38
CA PRO A 87 11.52 -8.27 -12.31
C PRO A 87 10.57 -7.29 -11.63
N VAL A 88 10.60 -7.25 -10.29
CA VAL A 88 9.75 -6.37 -9.49
C VAL A 88 10.63 -5.42 -8.69
N LEU A 89 10.36 -4.12 -8.79
CA LEU A 89 10.82 -3.13 -7.84
C LEU A 89 9.75 -2.91 -6.78
N MET A 90 10.10 -3.10 -5.51
CA MET A 90 9.31 -2.74 -4.34
C MET A 90 9.97 -1.58 -3.61
N GLN A 91 9.22 -0.52 -3.36
CA GLN A 91 9.67 0.69 -2.66
C GLN A 91 8.75 0.93 -1.47
N ILE A 92 9.19 0.56 -0.28
CA ILE A 92 8.32 0.54 0.89
C ILE A 92 8.76 1.56 1.95
N SER A 93 7.76 2.08 2.64
CA SER A 93 7.92 2.92 3.81
C SER A 93 8.55 2.18 4.99
N GLY A 94 9.44 2.85 5.72
CA GLY A 94 10.04 2.36 6.96
C GLY A 94 9.19 2.62 8.19
N ASP A 95 8.43 3.72 8.22
CA ASP A 95 7.50 4.09 9.29
C ASP A 95 6.04 4.01 8.79
N ASP A 96 5.69 2.92 8.07
CA ASP A 96 4.32 2.74 7.56
C ASP A 96 3.33 2.42 8.69
N ARG A 97 2.39 3.33 8.91
CA ARG A 97 1.36 3.21 9.95
C ARG A 97 0.06 2.59 9.44
N LEU A 98 -0.06 2.38 8.13
CA LEU A 98 -1.28 1.88 7.50
C LEU A 98 -1.14 0.40 7.11
N VAL A 99 -0.05 0.03 6.45
CA VAL A 99 0.15 -1.32 5.92
C VAL A 99 1.39 -2.00 6.48
N SER A 100 1.36 -3.32 6.51
CA SER A 100 2.44 -4.12 7.08
C SER A 100 3.67 -4.16 6.17
N ALA A 101 4.71 -3.43 6.56
CA ALA A 101 6.03 -3.53 5.93
C ALA A 101 6.61 -4.95 6.02
N GLN A 102 6.29 -5.69 7.09
CA GLN A 102 6.68 -7.09 7.26
C GLN A 102 6.02 -7.98 6.21
N ALA A 103 4.72 -7.83 5.96
CA ALA A 103 4.02 -8.57 4.90
C ALA A 103 4.59 -8.26 3.50
N SER A 104 5.02 -7.01 3.27
CA SER A 104 5.73 -6.64 2.05
C SER A 104 7.09 -7.34 1.90
N ARG A 105 7.83 -7.53 3.00
CA ARG A 105 9.10 -8.29 2.99
C ARG A 105 8.84 -9.76 2.69
N GLU A 106 7.83 -10.37 3.32
CA GLU A 106 7.45 -11.76 3.07
C GLU A 106 7.03 -12.00 1.63
N PHE A 107 6.25 -11.08 1.04
CA PHE A 107 5.92 -11.11 -0.38
C PHE A 107 7.17 -11.05 -1.25
N PHE A 108 8.10 -10.13 -0.95
CA PHE A 108 9.34 -9.97 -1.71
C PHE A 108 10.21 -11.24 -1.68
N GLU A 109 10.36 -11.87 -0.51
CA GLU A 109 11.14 -13.09 -0.33
C GLU A 109 10.63 -14.27 -1.19
N ARG A 110 9.33 -14.26 -1.53
CA ARG A 110 8.69 -15.28 -2.36
C ARG A 110 8.79 -15.01 -3.85
N LEU A 111 9.25 -13.83 -4.28
CA LEU A 111 9.44 -13.52 -5.69
C LEU A 111 10.56 -14.38 -6.29
N PRO A 112 10.33 -15.06 -7.43
CA PRO A 112 11.32 -15.98 -8.00
C PRO A 112 12.43 -15.25 -8.77
N ASN A 113 12.18 -14.01 -9.22
CA ASN A 113 13.10 -13.28 -10.08
C ASN A 113 14.24 -12.63 -9.27
N LYS A 114 15.48 -13.08 -9.49
CA LYS A 114 16.68 -12.54 -8.80
C LYS A 114 17.03 -11.10 -9.16
N LYS A 115 16.40 -10.53 -10.19
CA LYS A 115 16.55 -9.12 -10.54
C LYS A 115 15.54 -8.22 -9.82
N SER A 116 14.61 -8.79 -9.05
CA SER A 116 13.71 -8.01 -8.20
C SER A 116 14.50 -7.29 -7.10
N GLN A 117 14.07 -6.09 -6.74
CA GLN A 117 14.71 -5.22 -5.75
C GLN A 117 13.70 -4.76 -4.72
N LEU A 118 14.10 -4.75 -3.45
CA LEU A 118 13.36 -4.17 -2.34
C LEU A 118 14.16 -3.01 -1.77
N LEU A 119 13.59 -1.82 -1.84
CA LEU A 119 14.15 -0.59 -1.28
C LEU A 119 13.24 -0.12 -0.15
N VAL A 120 13.83 0.21 0.98
CA VAL A 120 13.13 0.66 2.19
C VAL A 120 13.62 2.06 2.52
N TYR A 121 12.67 2.98 2.70
CA TYR A 121 12.95 4.38 3.04
C TYR A 121 12.63 4.59 4.53
N PRO A 122 13.63 4.56 5.44
CA PRO A 122 13.40 4.38 6.87
C PRO A 122 12.47 5.41 7.51
N GLU A 123 12.58 6.67 7.08
CA GLU A 123 11.86 7.80 7.67
C GLU A 123 10.57 8.16 6.91
N SER A 124 10.35 7.60 5.72
CA SER A 124 9.12 7.84 4.96
C SER A 124 7.93 7.23 5.67
N LEU A 125 6.78 7.88 5.51
CA LEU A 125 5.45 7.35 5.77
C LEU A 125 4.90 6.66 4.50
N HIS A 126 3.62 6.26 4.55
CA HIS A 126 2.99 5.36 3.58
C HIS A 126 3.21 5.77 2.11
N GLU A 127 2.96 7.03 1.75
CA GLU A 127 3.03 7.53 0.38
C GLU A 127 4.46 7.99 0.02
N VAL A 128 5.40 7.05 -0.10
CA VAL A 128 6.85 7.33 -0.37
C VAL A 128 7.12 8.26 -1.56
N TYR A 129 6.22 8.30 -2.56
CA TYR A 129 6.33 9.19 -3.72
C TYR A 129 5.86 10.64 -3.46
N ASN A 130 5.11 10.84 -2.38
CA ASN A 130 4.58 12.12 -1.92
C ASN A 130 5.24 12.55 -0.59
N ASP A 131 6.26 11.83 -0.13
CA ASP A 131 6.99 12.14 1.09
C ASP A 131 8.25 12.97 0.76
N LEU A 132 8.96 13.44 1.79
CA LEU A 132 10.17 14.26 1.69
C LEU A 132 11.31 13.56 0.93
N ASP A 133 11.33 12.22 0.93
CA ASP A 133 12.33 11.42 0.21
C ASP A 133 11.96 11.17 -1.28
N ARG A 134 10.89 11.79 -1.80
CA ARG A 134 10.36 11.54 -3.17
C ARG A 134 11.40 11.57 -4.27
N ASP A 135 12.36 12.50 -4.23
CA ASP A 135 13.35 12.66 -5.29
C ASP A 135 14.28 11.44 -5.35
N HIS A 136 14.63 10.88 -4.19
CA HIS A 136 15.41 9.65 -4.09
C HIS A 136 14.60 8.45 -4.57
N VAL A 137 13.34 8.33 -4.13
CA VAL A 137 12.42 7.26 -4.56
C VAL A 137 12.25 7.26 -6.09
N ILE A 138 12.08 8.44 -6.69
CA ILE A 138 11.95 8.58 -8.15
C ILE A 138 13.27 8.26 -8.86
N ALA A 139 14.41 8.67 -8.31
CA ALA A 139 15.72 8.35 -8.89
C ALA A 139 15.98 6.83 -8.92
N ASP A 140 15.64 6.12 -7.83
CA ASP A 140 15.74 4.66 -7.77
C ASP A 140 14.81 3.96 -8.76
N LEU A 141 13.57 4.46 -8.90
CA LEU A 141 12.64 3.96 -9.91
C LEU A 141 13.23 4.09 -11.32
N LYS A 142 13.73 5.28 -11.67
CA LYS A 142 14.36 5.54 -12.97
C LYS A 142 15.55 4.62 -13.21
N LYS A 143 16.43 4.47 -12.22
CA LYS A 143 17.58 3.56 -12.29
C LYS A 143 17.16 2.12 -12.56
N PHE A 144 16.13 1.64 -11.86
CA PHE A 144 15.59 0.30 -12.09
C PHE A 144 15.04 0.17 -13.52
N MET A 145 14.24 1.12 -13.98
CA MET A 145 13.67 1.11 -15.33
C MET A 145 14.74 1.11 -16.42
N ASN A 146 15.74 1.99 -16.32
CA ASN A 146 16.81 2.12 -17.32
C ASN A 146 17.62 0.83 -17.47
N SER A 147 17.77 0.06 -16.39
CA SER A 147 18.45 -1.26 -16.44
C SER A 147 17.77 -2.29 -17.36
N TYR A 148 16.52 -2.04 -17.77
CA TYR A 148 15.77 -2.88 -18.72
C TYR A 148 15.46 -2.18 -20.05
N LEU A 149 15.49 -0.85 -20.09
CA LEU A 149 15.19 -0.06 -21.30
C LEU A 149 16.43 0.17 -22.18
N GLY A 150 17.63 -0.10 -21.68
CA GLY A 150 18.86 -0.01 -22.48
C GLY A 150 19.32 1.42 -22.76
N GLU A 151 18.88 2.38 -21.94
CA GLU A 151 19.35 3.77 -21.92
C GLU A 151 20.45 3.99 -20.89
#